data_AF-A0A0R3TS05-F1
#
_entry.id   AF-A0A0R3TS05-F1
#
_cell.length_a   1.000
_cell.length_b   1.000
_cell.length_c   1.000
_cell.angle_alpha   90.00
_cell.angle_beta   90.00
_cell.angle_gamma   90.00
#
_symmetry.space_group_name_H-M   'P 1'
#
loop_
_entity.id
_entity.type
_entity.pdbx_description
1 polymer ?
#
loop_
_entity_poly.entity_id
_entity_poly.type
_entity_poly.pdbx_seq_one_letter_code
_entity_poly.pdbx_strand_id
1 'polypeptide(L)'
;MLRTIREMFAFGYHNYIKHAYPEDELDPIHCRGRGHDHTDPNNLNVNDVLGDYQLTLVDSLDSLVIFGNTSEFKRAVKLVTESLSFNTPVVVQIFEANIRILGGLLSAHLLITDPLMRLGDIRPENYNDELLILARNLCDRLLIAFKGTPSGIPFPRVHLGWRSVETLGRKNTCLAGAGSMLLEMGTLSVLLQDPRYATAARNAVITLWKHRAKSTGLLGTDIDIYSGEWTNFMSGVGAGQDSFYEYLLKSGILFNDSEMMRMFNESLVSIRQRLCKDFDEMNCSCYDASQHRIYWNVNMFTGDLLNAWVDSLQSAWPGILTLAGELSDAKCQHKLHLAIWQKFGLPPERFNLLLNTSELAFYPLRPEFAESTYYLYRATKDPFYHRIGAMIVDNLNRYTRARCGFATIHNIEDMSQEDRMESFFLSETLKYLYLVSVFLFIYHPLTLS
;
A
#
# COMPACT_ATOMS: atom_id res chain seq x y z
N MET A 1 -1.52 13.83 20.77
CA MET A 1 -1.50 13.11 19.48
C MET A 1 -0.56 13.77 18.48
N LEU A 2 -0.91 14.91 17.85
CA LEU A 2 -0.10 15.54 16.80
C LEU A 2 1.39 15.73 17.14
N ARG A 3 1.70 16.25 18.35
CA ARG A 3 3.08 16.43 18.82
C ARG A 3 3.86 15.10 18.84
N THR A 4 3.22 14.03 19.31
CA THR A 4 3.82 12.68 19.37
C THR A 4 4.09 12.17 17.97
N ILE A 5 3.13 12.28 17.04
CA ILE A 5 3.33 11.80 15.66
C ILE A 5 4.47 12.53 14.96
N ARG A 6 4.57 13.86 15.14
CA ARG A 6 5.70 14.64 14.60
C ARG A 6 7.04 14.18 15.17
N GLU A 7 7.09 13.89 16.47
CA GLU A 7 8.29 13.37 17.10
C GLU A 7 8.62 11.96 16.61
N MET A 8 7.63 11.07 16.48
CA MET A 8 7.83 9.71 15.94
C MET A 8 8.40 9.76 14.53
N PHE A 9 7.82 10.59 13.64
CA PHE A 9 8.31 10.74 12.28
C PHE A 9 9.74 11.29 12.26
N ALA A 10 10.02 12.35 13.02
CA ALA A 10 11.36 12.91 13.11
C ALA A 10 12.37 11.89 13.68
N PHE A 11 11.98 11.12 14.70
CA PHE A 11 12.82 10.08 15.30
C PHE A 11 13.16 8.98 14.28
N GLY A 12 12.17 8.42 13.59
CA GLY A 12 12.41 7.39 12.57
C GLY A 12 13.19 7.91 11.37
N TYR A 13 12.78 9.05 10.80
CA TYR A 13 13.41 9.63 9.62
C TYR A 13 14.86 10.08 9.87
N HIS A 14 15.13 10.84 10.94
CA HIS A 14 16.49 11.32 11.20
C HIS A 14 17.46 10.18 11.49
N ASN A 15 17.01 9.12 12.16
CA ASN A 15 17.87 7.96 12.38
C ASN A 15 18.07 7.14 11.11
N TYR A 16 17.07 7.01 10.23
CA TYR A 16 17.29 6.43 8.90
C TYR A 16 18.38 7.21 8.14
N ILE A 17 18.27 8.54 8.06
CA ILE A 17 19.28 9.39 7.41
C ILE A 17 20.68 9.23 8.03
N LYS A 18 20.76 9.05 9.35
CA LYS A 18 22.03 8.95 10.07
C LYS A 18 22.67 7.57 10.00
N HIS A 19 21.87 6.51 10.04
CA HIS A 19 22.33 5.14 10.30
C HIS A 19 22.15 4.19 9.13
N ALA A 20 21.27 4.50 8.18
CA ALA A 20 20.89 3.60 7.10
C ALA A 20 21.13 4.19 5.71
N TYR A 21 20.85 5.48 5.48
CA TYR A 21 21.10 6.09 4.17
C TYR A 21 22.56 5.85 3.69
N PRO A 22 22.79 5.38 2.44
CA PRO A 22 21.85 5.28 1.32
C PRO A 22 21.15 3.92 1.15
N GLU A 23 21.23 3.01 2.12
CA GLU A 23 20.52 1.73 2.08
C GLU A 23 18.98 1.93 2.06
N ASP A 24 18.27 0.88 1.69
CA ASP A 24 16.82 0.92 1.47
C ASP A 24 16.04 1.10 2.77
N GLU A 25 16.39 0.38 3.83
CA GLU A 25 15.68 0.37 5.11
C GLU A 25 16.62 0.50 6.31
N LEU A 26 16.04 0.80 7.47
CA LEU A 26 16.74 0.85 8.75
C LEU A 26 16.47 -0.44 9.54
N ASP A 27 17.54 -1.02 10.09
CA ASP A 27 17.53 -1.96 11.21
C ASP A 27 17.52 -1.14 12.52
N PRO A 28 16.38 -0.91 13.18
CA PRO A 28 16.23 0.10 14.24
C PRO A 28 16.74 -0.34 15.62
N ILE A 29 16.97 -1.62 15.86
CA ILE A 29 17.55 -2.18 17.10
C ILE A 29 19.07 -2.03 17.05
N HIS A 30 19.69 -2.46 15.94
CA HIS A 30 21.14 -2.39 15.75
C HIS A 30 21.64 -1.07 15.14
N CYS A 31 20.73 -0.20 14.69
CA CYS A 31 21.03 1.13 14.13
C CYS A 31 21.97 1.05 12.91
N ARG A 32 21.59 0.27 11.90
CA ARG A 32 22.33 0.09 10.64
C ARG A 32 21.40 0.05 9.44
N GLY A 33 21.95 0.21 8.24
CA GLY A 33 21.19 0.08 7.00
C GLY A 33 20.98 -1.38 6.58
N ARG A 34 19.90 -1.60 5.83
CA ARG A 34 19.55 -2.85 5.15
C ARG A 34 19.25 -2.56 3.68
N GLY A 35 19.92 -3.28 2.80
CA GLY A 35 19.70 -3.27 1.35
C GLY A 35 19.39 -4.67 0.81
N HIS A 36 19.47 -4.83 -0.50
CA HIS A 36 19.26 -6.11 -1.16
C HIS A 36 20.22 -7.18 -0.62
N ASP A 37 19.73 -8.40 -0.40
CA ASP A 37 20.53 -9.54 0.02
C ASP A 37 21.29 -10.11 -1.18
N HIS A 38 22.50 -9.58 -1.40
CA HIS A 38 23.43 -10.06 -2.43
C HIS A 38 24.02 -11.45 -2.12
N THR A 39 23.87 -11.95 -0.90
CA THR A 39 24.42 -13.25 -0.50
C THR A 39 23.44 -14.39 -0.77
N ASP A 40 22.14 -14.13 -0.71
CA ASP A 40 21.09 -15.06 -1.08
C ASP A 40 20.07 -14.40 -2.04
N PRO A 41 20.24 -14.59 -3.37
CA PRO A 41 19.28 -14.10 -4.36
C PRO A 41 17.85 -14.67 -4.21
N ASN A 42 17.66 -15.74 -3.43
CA ASN A 42 16.35 -16.34 -3.18
C ASN A 42 15.66 -15.80 -1.92
N ASN A 43 16.26 -14.83 -1.21
CA ASN A 43 15.67 -14.22 -0.02
C ASN A 43 14.55 -13.22 -0.39
N LEU A 44 13.37 -13.72 -0.76
CA LEU A 44 12.30 -12.90 -1.35
C LEU A 44 11.60 -11.97 -0.40
N ASN A 45 11.53 -12.34 0.87
CA ASN A 45 10.97 -11.48 1.90
C ASN A 45 11.74 -10.15 2.03
N VAL A 46 12.97 -10.11 1.50
CA VAL A 46 13.86 -8.94 1.42
C VAL A 46 13.95 -8.43 -0.02
N ASN A 47 14.43 -9.26 -0.95
CA ASN A 47 14.85 -8.85 -2.29
C ASN A 47 13.70 -8.43 -3.22
N ASP A 48 12.45 -8.84 -2.94
CA ASP A 48 11.31 -8.36 -3.74
C ASP A 48 11.11 -6.85 -3.60
N VAL A 49 11.43 -6.32 -2.41
CA VAL A 49 11.22 -4.93 -2.01
C VAL A 49 12.52 -4.12 -2.04
N LEU A 50 13.66 -4.70 -1.66
CA LEU A 50 14.92 -3.96 -1.54
C LEU A 50 15.70 -4.02 -2.84
N GLY A 51 15.84 -2.89 -3.52
CA GLY A 51 16.46 -2.77 -4.84
C GLY A 51 17.73 -1.93 -4.87
N ASP A 52 18.33 -1.66 -3.70
CA ASP A 52 19.45 -0.73 -3.50
C ASP A 52 19.18 0.64 -4.12
N TYR A 53 17.97 1.14 -3.89
CA TYR A 53 17.42 2.33 -4.54
C TYR A 53 16.88 3.36 -3.55
N GLN A 54 17.47 3.39 -2.35
CA GLN A 54 17.20 4.37 -1.30
C GLN A 54 15.72 4.37 -0.90
N LEU A 55 15.13 3.17 -0.78
CA LEU A 55 13.70 2.96 -0.65
C LEU A 55 13.03 3.91 0.35
N THR A 56 13.46 3.90 1.61
CA THR A 56 12.85 4.73 2.66
C THR A 56 12.98 6.23 2.38
N LEU A 57 14.07 6.67 1.75
CA LEU A 57 14.24 8.08 1.37
C LEU A 57 13.21 8.49 0.32
N VAL A 58 13.06 7.71 -0.75
CA VAL A 58 12.14 7.99 -1.86
C VAL A 58 10.69 7.91 -1.39
N ASP A 59 10.35 6.85 -0.66
CA ASP A 59 9.01 6.57 -0.16
C ASP A 59 8.54 7.66 0.84
N SER A 60 9.47 8.26 1.61
CA SER A 60 9.16 9.30 2.59
C SER A 60 9.14 10.73 2.04
N LEU A 61 9.43 10.97 0.74
CA LEU A 61 9.57 12.32 0.20
C LEU A 61 8.30 13.16 0.39
N ASP A 62 7.14 12.63 0.01
CA ASP A 62 5.88 13.35 0.15
C ASP A 62 5.48 13.54 1.62
N SER A 63 5.85 12.60 2.50
CA SER A 63 5.65 12.69 3.94
C SER A 63 6.39 13.88 4.54
N LEU A 64 7.62 14.16 4.10
CA LEU A 64 8.34 15.37 4.55
C LEU A 64 7.53 16.64 4.27
N VAL A 65 6.84 16.69 3.13
CA VAL A 65 5.94 17.80 2.78
C VAL A 65 4.71 17.82 3.68
N ILE A 66 4.03 16.68 3.86
CA ILE A 66 2.81 16.57 4.70
C ILE A 66 3.09 16.99 6.15
N PHE A 67 4.26 16.64 6.68
CA PHE A 67 4.69 17.02 8.02
C PHE A 67 5.18 18.47 8.13
N GLY A 68 5.28 19.20 7.00
CA GLY A 68 5.69 20.59 6.93
C GLY A 68 7.20 20.81 7.03
N ASN A 69 8.02 19.78 6.75
CA ASN A 69 9.48 19.85 6.79
C ASN A 69 10.06 20.20 5.41
N THR A 70 9.76 21.41 4.93
CA THR A 70 10.14 21.87 3.59
C THR A 70 11.65 21.89 3.36
N SER A 71 12.44 22.31 4.34
CA SER A 71 13.90 22.36 4.21
C SER A 71 14.50 20.97 4.02
N GLU A 72 14.03 19.99 4.80
CA GLU A 72 14.48 18.61 4.66
C GLU A 72 13.96 17.97 3.38
N PHE A 73 12.73 18.27 2.96
CA PHE A 73 12.22 17.83 1.66
C PHE A 73 13.13 18.28 0.50
N LYS A 74 13.51 19.56 0.45
CA LYS A 74 14.43 20.09 -0.58
C LYS A 74 15.79 19.38 -0.52
N ARG A 75 16.31 19.11 0.69
CA ARG A 75 17.55 18.33 0.88
C ARG A 75 17.41 16.89 0.40
N ALA A 76 16.32 16.21 0.73
CA ALA A 76 16.06 14.83 0.36
C ALA A 76 15.91 14.67 -1.15
N VAL A 77 15.19 15.58 -1.81
CA VAL A 77 15.09 15.62 -3.28
C VAL A 77 16.48 15.76 -3.89
N LYS A 78 17.33 16.66 -3.37
CA LYS A 78 18.71 16.81 -3.84
C LYS A 78 19.50 15.50 -3.73
N LEU A 79 19.46 14.84 -2.56
CA LEU A 79 20.12 13.53 -2.35
C LEU A 79 19.67 12.50 -3.38
N VAL A 80 18.36 12.37 -3.60
CA VAL A 80 17.78 11.45 -4.60
C VAL A 80 18.28 11.79 -6.00
N THR A 81 18.21 13.05 -6.42
CA THR A 81 18.62 13.46 -7.77
C THR A 81 20.12 13.32 -8.05
N GLU A 82 20.96 13.39 -7.01
CA GLU A 82 22.42 13.28 -7.14
C GLU A 82 22.92 11.83 -7.08
N SER A 83 22.18 10.91 -6.44
CA SER A 83 22.72 9.59 -6.10
C SER A 83 21.85 8.39 -6.50
N LEU A 84 20.55 8.57 -6.78
CA LEU A 84 19.67 7.45 -7.12
C LEU A 84 20.01 6.89 -8.51
N SER A 85 20.21 5.58 -8.59
CA SER A 85 20.46 4.86 -9.84
C SER A 85 19.67 3.56 -9.87
N PHE A 86 19.04 3.27 -11.00
CA PHE A 86 18.40 1.98 -11.26
C PHE A 86 19.28 1.05 -12.11
N ASN A 87 20.56 1.41 -12.31
CA ASN A 87 21.51 0.57 -13.03
C ASN A 87 22.26 -0.37 -12.08
N THR A 88 21.50 -1.18 -11.34
CA THR A 88 22.02 -2.04 -10.26
C THR A 88 21.73 -3.50 -10.59
N PRO A 89 22.67 -4.44 -10.35
CA PRO A 89 22.52 -5.85 -10.73
C PRO A 89 21.62 -6.64 -9.76
N VAL A 90 20.42 -6.12 -9.47
CA VAL A 90 19.44 -6.70 -8.55
C VAL A 90 18.16 -7.10 -9.27
N VAL A 91 17.43 -8.04 -8.67
CA VAL A 91 16.09 -8.45 -9.09
C VAL A 91 15.10 -7.85 -8.12
N VAL A 92 14.08 -7.17 -8.62
CA VAL A 92 13.00 -6.61 -7.79
C VAL A 92 11.63 -7.07 -8.28
N GLN A 93 10.65 -7.08 -7.39
CA GLN A 93 9.26 -7.27 -7.77
C GLN A 93 8.71 -5.97 -8.39
N ILE A 94 8.05 -6.09 -9.54
CA ILE A 94 7.55 -4.90 -10.26
C ILE A 94 6.47 -4.16 -9.47
N PHE A 95 5.68 -4.89 -8.67
CA PHE A 95 4.64 -4.36 -7.81
C PHE A 95 5.23 -3.41 -6.77
N GLU A 96 6.20 -3.89 -5.98
CA GLU A 96 6.84 -3.13 -4.90
C GLU A 96 7.59 -1.91 -5.44
N ALA A 97 8.37 -2.08 -6.51
CA ALA A 97 9.08 -0.97 -7.15
C ALA A 97 8.12 0.08 -7.73
N ASN A 98 6.96 -0.34 -8.24
CA ASN A 98 5.93 0.56 -8.76
C ASN A 98 5.30 1.38 -7.62
N ILE A 99 4.74 0.72 -6.60
CA ILE A 99 3.97 1.44 -5.57
C ILE A 99 4.86 2.32 -4.67
N ARG A 100 6.10 1.89 -4.39
CA ARG A 100 6.99 2.61 -3.46
C ARG A 100 7.88 3.64 -4.16
N ILE A 101 8.62 3.21 -5.18
CA ILE A 101 9.61 4.09 -5.83
C ILE A 101 8.95 4.95 -6.90
N LEU A 102 8.21 4.34 -7.84
CA LEU A 102 7.55 5.14 -8.88
C LEU A 102 6.48 6.04 -8.25
N GLY A 103 5.68 5.53 -7.32
CA GLY A 103 4.73 6.31 -6.53
C GLY A 103 5.37 7.45 -5.73
N GLY A 104 6.47 7.19 -5.01
CA GLY A 104 7.21 8.20 -4.25
C GLY A 104 7.81 9.31 -5.12
N LEU A 105 8.41 8.96 -6.27
CA LEU A 105 8.95 9.93 -7.22
C LEU A 105 7.87 10.80 -7.85
N LEU A 106 6.76 10.19 -8.28
CA LEU A 106 5.65 10.89 -8.91
C LEU A 106 4.90 11.81 -7.94
N SER A 107 4.61 11.34 -6.73
CA SER A 107 3.94 12.15 -5.70
C SER A 107 4.79 13.36 -5.33
N ALA A 108 6.08 13.19 -5.08
CA ALA A 108 7.00 14.29 -4.81
C ALA A 108 7.11 15.27 -5.99
N HIS A 109 7.18 14.77 -7.22
CA HIS A 109 7.20 15.61 -8.42
C HIS A 109 5.92 16.46 -8.54
N LEU A 110 4.74 15.84 -8.40
CA LEU A 110 3.45 16.53 -8.46
C LEU A 110 3.30 17.61 -7.37
N LEU A 111 3.87 17.37 -6.18
CA LEU A 111 3.90 18.38 -5.11
C LEU A 111 4.81 19.56 -5.47
N ILE A 112 6.01 19.31 -6.01
CA ILE A 112 6.95 20.35 -6.45
C ILE A 112 6.37 21.20 -7.59
N THR A 113 5.60 20.58 -8.48
CA THR A 113 5.07 21.21 -9.68
C THR A 113 3.60 21.66 -9.54
N ASP A 114 3.03 21.62 -8.33
CA ASP A 114 1.65 22.10 -8.09
C ASP A 114 1.52 23.58 -8.49
N PRO A 115 0.79 23.92 -9.56
CA PRO A 115 0.67 25.30 -10.04
C PRO A 115 -0.06 26.20 -9.02
N LEU A 116 -0.79 25.61 -8.07
CA LEU A 116 -1.52 26.34 -7.04
C LEU A 116 -0.74 26.48 -5.73
N MET A 117 0.45 25.87 -5.63
CA MET A 117 1.32 25.94 -4.45
C MET A 117 0.56 25.70 -3.14
N ARG A 118 -0.35 24.71 -3.10
CA ARG A 118 -1.28 24.53 -1.97
C ARG A 118 -0.58 24.27 -0.64
N LEU A 119 0.67 23.79 -0.68
CA LEU A 119 1.51 23.50 0.48
C LEU A 119 2.70 24.47 0.61
N GLY A 120 2.63 25.63 -0.05
CA GLY A 120 3.69 26.65 -0.05
C GLY A 120 4.83 26.37 -1.03
N ASP A 121 5.89 27.19 -0.97
CA ASP A 121 7.07 27.04 -1.81
C ASP A 121 7.98 25.89 -1.32
N ILE A 122 7.67 24.71 -1.83
CA ILE A 122 8.44 23.49 -1.58
C ILE A 122 9.39 23.12 -2.72
N ARG A 123 9.43 23.92 -3.80
CA ARG A 123 10.25 23.63 -4.99
C ARG A 123 11.75 23.81 -4.66
N PRO A 124 12.61 22.81 -4.90
CA PRO A 124 14.06 23.01 -4.82
C PRO A 124 14.54 24.04 -5.84
N GLU A 125 15.60 24.77 -5.51
CA GLU A 125 16.22 25.73 -6.43
C GLU A 125 16.72 25.00 -7.69
N ASN A 126 16.46 25.55 -8.87
CA ASN A 126 16.83 24.98 -10.17
C ASN A 126 16.24 23.60 -10.49
N TYR A 127 15.21 23.14 -9.77
CA TYR A 127 14.51 21.90 -10.11
C TYR A 127 13.99 21.94 -11.55
N ASN A 128 14.37 20.95 -12.35
CA ASN A 128 14.06 20.81 -13.77
C ASN A 128 13.59 19.36 -14.08
N ASP A 129 12.59 18.91 -13.32
CA ASP A 129 11.88 17.65 -13.51
C ASP A 129 12.73 16.39 -13.31
N GLU A 130 13.81 16.48 -12.52
CA GLU A 130 14.74 15.37 -12.29
C GLU A 130 14.04 14.13 -11.72
N LEU A 131 13.05 14.30 -10.82
CA LEU A 131 12.27 13.16 -10.29
C LEU A 131 11.39 12.51 -11.37
N LEU A 132 10.86 13.28 -12.31
CA LEU A 132 10.09 12.73 -13.44
C LEU A 132 11.00 11.96 -14.40
N ILE A 133 12.23 12.42 -14.61
CA ILE A 133 13.26 11.71 -15.39
C ILE A 133 13.60 10.37 -14.72
N LEU A 134 13.77 10.35 -13.40
CA LEU A 134 14.00 9.13 -12.62
C LEU A 134 12.79 8.19 -12.69
N ALA A 135 11.57 8.71 -12.52
CA ALA A 135 10.32 7.95 -12.64
C ALA A 135 10.21 7.26 -14.01
N ARG A 136 10.50 8.00 -15.10
CA ARG A 136 10.58 7.43 -16.44
C ARG A 136 11.63 6.34 -16.55
N ASN A 137 12.84 6.57 -16.00
CA ASN A 137 13.93 5.59 -16.07
C ASN A 137 13.56 4.26 -15.40
N LEU A 138 12.96 4.31 -14.22
CA LEU A 138 12.47 3.12 -13.53
C LEU A 138 11.36 2.44 -14.35
N CYS A 139 10.34 3.19 -14.75
CA CYS A 139 9.18 2.61 -15.44
C CYS A 139 9.56 1.99 -16.79
N ASP A 140 10.54 2.55 -17.51
CA ASP A 140 11.10 1.94 -18.74
C ASP A 140 11.72 0.56 -18.48
N ARG A 141 12.30 0.33 -17.29
CA ARG A 141 12.84 -0.98 -16.87
C ARG A 141 11.71 -1.93 -16.47
N LEU A 142 10.70 -1.45 -15.75
CA LEU A 142 9.54 -2.24 -15.35
C LEU A 142 8.69 -2.69 -16.56
N LEU A 143 8.57 -1.84 -17.60
CA LEU A 143 7.81 -2.15 -18.83
C LEU A 143 8.25 -3.44 -19.52
N ILE A 144 9.45 -3.93 -19.26
CA ILE A 144 9.99 -5.16 -19.84
C ILE A 144 9.21 -6.38 -19.32
N ALA A 145 8.67 -6.32 -18.10
CA ALA A 145 7.81 -7.36 -17.53
C ALA A 145 6.53 -7.61 -18.33
N PHE A 146 6.06 -6.63 -19.10
CA PHE A 146 4.83 -6.75 -19.88
C PHE A 146 5.06 -7.33 -21.28
N LYS A 147 6.33 -7.50 -21.70
CA LYS A 147 6.66 -7.92 -23.06
C LYS A 147 6.79 -9.45 -23.13
N GLY A 148 6.09 -10.05 -24.10
CA GLY A 148 6.25 -11.45 -24.44
C GLY A 148 5.64 -12.44 -23.43
N THR A 149 4.74 -11.98 -22.56
CA THR A 149 4.00 -12.87 -21.65
C THR A 149 2.87 -13.58 -22.41
N PRO A 150 2.77 -14.92 -22.39
CA PRO A 150 1.76 -15.62 -23.18
C PRO A 150 0.31 -15.32 -22.78
N SER A 151 0.07 -15.13 -21.48
CA SER A 151 -1.26 -14.80 -20.95
C SER A 151 -1.63 -13.31 -21.08
N GLY A 152 -0.65 -12.42 -21.31
CA GLY A 152 -0.82 -10.97 -21.18
C GLY A 152 -0.75 -10.44 -19.75
N ILE A 153 -0.47 -11.30 -18.76
CA ILE A 153 -0.18 -10.93 -17.37
C ILE A 153 1.33 -10.69 -17.25
N PRO A 154 1.80 -9.60 -16.60
CA PRO A 154 3.21 -9.27 -16.54
C PRO A 154 4.02 -10.29 -15.72
N PHE A 155 5.30 -10.45 -16.08
CA PHE A 155 6.26 -11.15 -15.23
C PHE A 155 6.36 -10.45 -13.87
N PRO A 156 6.37 -11.17 -12.74
CA PRO A 156 6.34 -10.52 -11.43
C PRO A 156 7.63 -9.77 -11.09
N ARG A 157 8.76 -10.09 -11.76
CA ARG A 157 10.10 -9.60 -11.41
C ARG A 157 10.94 -9.23 -12.62
N VAL A 158 11.82 -8.27 -12.42
CA VAL A 158 12.78 -7.80 -13.44
C VAL A 158 14.16 -7.59 -12.84
N HIS A 159 15.19 -7.78 -13.66
CA HIS A 159 16.55 -7.34 -13.37
C HIS A 159 16.68 -5.86 -13.72
N LEU A 160 16.92 -5.00 -12.73
CA LEU A 160 16.99 -3.54 -12.94
C LEU A 160 18.13 -3.17 -13.88
N GLY A 161 19.36 -3.62 -13.58
CA GLY A 161 20.56 -3.31 -14.36
C GLY A 161 20.55 -3.92 -15.76
N TRP A 162 20.25 -5.21 -15.88
CA TRP A 162 20.26 -5.92 -17.17
C TRP A 162 19.06 -5.61 -18.05
N ARG A 163 18.01 -4.99 -17.49
CA ARG A 163 16.78 -4.67 -18.24
C ARG A 163 16.18 -5.92 -18.88
N SER A 164 15.97 -6.94 -18.06
CA SER A 164 15.41 -8.23 -18.47
C SER A 164 14.39 -8.72 -17.44
N VAL A 165 13.54 -9.66 -17.84
CA VAL A 165 12.66 -10.38 -16.91
C VAL A 165 13.44 -11.46 -16.17
N GLU A 166 13.09 -11.71 -14.92
CA GLU A 166 13.55 -12.90 -14.19
C GLU A 166 12.64 -14.07 -14.58
N THR A 167 13.25 -15.19 -15.02
CA THR A 167 12.52 -16.35 -15.58
C THR A 167 12.80 -17.64 -14.83
N LEU A 168 13.71 -17.63 -13.85
CA LEU A 168 14.09 -18.81 -13.10
C LEU A 168 13.00 -19.19 -12.10
N GLY A 169 12.24 -20.22 -12.46
CA GLY A 169 11.41 -21.01 -11.54
C GLY A 169 10.09 -20.37 -11.10
N ARG A 170 9.78 -19.15 -11.53
CA ARG A 170 8.60 -18.41 -11.04
C ARG A 170 7.60 -18.13 -12.12
N LYS A 171 6.50 -18.86 -12.04
CA LYS A 171 5.43 -18.81 -13.01
C LYS A 171 4.19 -18.10 -12.48
N ASN A 172 4.14 -17.74 -11.20
CA ASN A 172 2.95 -17.20 -10.58
C ASN A 172 3.15 -15.75 -10.11
N THR A 173 2.06 -15.00 -10.12
CA THR A 173 1.93 -13.68 -9.50
C THR A 173 0.61 -13.61 -8.75
N CYS A 174 0.52 -12.77 -7.72
CA CYS A 174 -0.75 -12.48 -7.09
C CYS A 174 -1.55 -11.44 -7.90
N LEU A 175 -2.87 -11.40 -7.69
CA LEU A 175 -3.81 -10.49 -8.33
C LEU A 175 -3.41 -9.03 -8.11
N ALA A 176 -3.13 -8.65 -6.85
CA ALA A 176 -2.64 -7.33 -6.50
C ALA A 176 -1.32 -7.00 -7.21
N GLY A 177 -0.37 -7.95 -7.20
CA GLY A 177 0.95 -7.76 -7.79
C GLY A 177 0.95 -7.51 -9.29
N ALA A 178 0.02 -8.13 -10.03
CA ALA A 178 -0.12 -7.92 -11.46
C ALA A 178 -1.09 -6.79 -11.84
N GLY A 179 -1.94 -6.35 -10.91
CA GLY A 179 -3.03 -5.41 -11.20
C GLY A 179 -2.87 -4.01 -10.64
N SER A 180 -1.91 -3.77 -9.74
CA SER A 180 -1.79 -2.51 -8.99
C SER A 180 -0.66 -1.64 -9.52
N MET A 181 -0.72 -1.31 -10.82
CA MET A 181 0.26 -0.45 -11.49
C MET A 181 -0.37 0.72 -12.25
N LEU A 182 -1.70 0.70 -12.43
CA LEU A 182 -2.38 1.66 -13.32
C LEU A 182 -2.34 3.10 -12.80
N LEU A 183 -2.37 3.33 -11.49
CA LEU A 183 -2.30 4.69 -10.94
C LEU A 183 -0.98 5.36 -11.28
N GLU A 184 0.15 4.73 -10.98
CA GLU A 184 1.48 5.29 -11.19
C GLU A 184 1.81 5.36 -12.68
N MET A 185 1.64 4.26 -13.40
CA MET A 185 1.92 4.21 -14.84
C MET A 185 0.97 5.10 -15.64
N GLY A 186 -0.29 5.21 -15.23
CA GLY A 186 -1.28 6.13 -15.80
C GLY A 186 -0.88 7.59 -15.58
N THR A 187 -0.50 7.94 -14.35
CA THR A 187 -0.02 9.28 -14.00
C THR A 187 1.23 9.65 -14.80
N LEU A 188 2.21 8.74 -14.88
CA LEU A 188 3.42 8.94 -15.68
C LEU A 188 3.09 9.17 -17.16
N SER A 189 2.17 8.38 -17.73
CA SER A 189 1.70 8.56 -19.10
C SER A 189 1.09 9.94 -19.35
N VAL A 190 0.30 10.46 -18.41
CA VAL A 190 -0.28 11.81 -18.50
C VAL A 190 0.81 12.87 -18.47
N LEU A 191 1.75 12.78 -17.52
CA LEU A 191 2.83 13.76 -17.37
C LEU A 191 3.78 13.79 -18.57
N LEU A 192 4.10 12.63 -19.15
CA LEU A 192 5.01 12.52 -20.30
C LEU A 192 4.33 12.63 -21.67
N GLN A 193 2.99 12.64 -21.71
CA GLN A 193 2.22 12.50 -22.94
C GLN A 193 2.61 11.24 -23.75
N ASP A 194 2.91 10.15 -23.04
CA ASP A 194 3.33 8.87 -23.63
C ASP A 194 2.40 7.74 -23.12
N PRO A 195 1.48 7.22 -23.95
CA PRO A 195 0.45 6.28 -23.49
C PRO A 195 0.97 4.87 -23.19
N ARG A 196 2.24 4.55 -23.47
CA ARG A 196 2.76 3.18 -23.38
C ARG A 196 2.68 2.62 -21.96
N TYR A 197 2.94 3.44 -20.94
CA TYR A 197 2.91 3.03 -19.53
C TYR A 197 1.47 2.70 -19.09
N ALA A 198 0.54 3.63 -19.25
CA ALA A 198 -0.89 3.42 -18.97
C ALA A 198 -1.46 2.22 -19.72
N THR A 199 -1.12 2.08 -21.01
CA THR A 199 -1.63 0.98 -21.85
C THR A 199 -1.18 -0.38 -21.33
N ALA A 200 0.09 -0.51 -20.93
CA ALA A 200 0.62 -1.76 -20.39
C ALA A 200 -0.09 -2.17 -19.08
N ALA A 201 -0.19 -1.27 -18.11
CA ALA A 201 -0.87 -1.53 -16.85
C ALA A 201 -2.37 -1.80 -17.03
N ARG A 202 -3.05 -1.03 -17.88
CA ARG A 202 -4.49 -1.19 -18.15
C ARG A 202 -4.79 -2.53 -18.82
N ASN A 203 -3.94 -2.97 -19.74
CA ASN A 203 -4.09 -4.27 -20.39
C ASN A 203 -3.94 -5.42 -19.38
N ALA A 204 -3.01 -5.33 -18.43
CA ALA A 204 -2.89 -6.32 -17.36
C ALA A 204 -4.17 -6.41 -16.52
N VAL A 205 -4.74 -5.27 -16.12
CA VAL A 205 -6.02 -5.21 -15.38
C VAL A 205 -7.17 -5.85 -16.18
N ILE A 206 -7.31 -5.50 -17.48
CA ILE A 206 -8.35 -6.09 -18.34
C ILE A 206 -8.16 -7.60 -18.50
N THR A 207 -6.92 -8.07 -18.63
CA THR A 207 -6.60 -9.50 -18.73
C THR A 207 -7.01 -10.21 -17.45
N LEU A 208 -6.55 -9.76 -16.28
CA LEU A 208 -6.94 -10.31 -14.97
C LEU A 208 -8.46 -10.33 -14.81
N TRP A 209 -9.12 -9.22 -15.17
CA TRP A 209 -10.58 -9.12 -15.18
C TRP A 209 -11.19 -10.28 -15.97
N LYS A 210 -10.76 -10.55 -17.21
CA LYS A 210 -11.32 -11.64 -18.04
C LYS A 210 -11.22 -13.03 -17.40
N HIS A 211 -10.31 -13.25 -16.46
CA HIS A 211 -10.14 -14.53 -15.75
C HIS A 211 -11.07 -14.71 -14.53
N ARG A 212 -12.04 -13.82 -14.29
CA ARG A 212 -13.07 -14.01 -13.26
C ARG A 212 -13.83 -15.32 -13.44
N ALA A 213 -14.17 -15.96 -12.32
CA ALA A 213 -15.05 -17.11 -12.31
C ALA A 213 -16.44 -16.72 -12.84
N LYS A 214 -16.91 -17.38 -13.90
CA LYS A 214 -18.23 -17.11 -14.50
C LYS A 214 -19.39 -17.39 -13.55
N SER A 215 -19.20 -18.28 -12.57
CA SER A 215 -20.23 -18.69 -11.59
C SER A 215 -20.48 -17.65 -10.50
N THR A 216 -19.45 -16.96 -10.04
CA THR A 216 -19.49 -16.10 -8.85
C THR A 216 -19.14 -14.64 -9.15
N GLY A 217 -18.44 -14.37 -10.25
CA GLY A 217 -17.84 -13.07 -10.55
C GLY A 217 -16.52 -12.81 -9.81
N LEU A 218 -16.00 -13.76 -9.04
CA LEU A 218 -14.81 -13.58 -8.20
C LEU A 218 -13.49 -13.82 -8.94
N LEU A 219 -12.40 -13.28 -8.39
CA LEU A 219 -11.01 -13.50 -8.81
C LEU A 219 -10.30 -14.35 -7.75
N GLY A 220 -9.32 -15.14 -8.18
CA GLY A 220 -8.43 -15.86 -7.27
C GLY A 220 -7.29 -14.96 -6.76
N THR A 221 -6.46 -15.52 -5.89
CA THR A 221 -5.31 -14.82 -5.32
C THR A 221 -4.09 -14.89 -6.23
N ASP A 222 -3.70 -16.09 -6.66
CA ASP A 222 -2.47 -16.32 -7.45
C ASP A 222 -2.78 -16.93 -8.82
N ILE A 223 -2.13 -16.43 -9.86
CA ILE A 223 -2.34 -16.80 -11.27
C ILE A 223 -1.02 -17.16 -11.95
N ASP A 224 -1.03 -18.21 -12.77
CA ASP A 224 0.12 -18.59 -13.61
C ASP A 224 0.19 -17.66 -14.84
N ILE A 225 1.34 -16.99 -15.02
CA ILE A 225 1.57 -15.99 -16.06
C ILE A 225 1.72 -16.58 -17.46
N TYR A 226 1.92 -17.90 -17.59
CA TYR A 226 2.03 -18.57 -18.87
C TYR A 226 0.70 -19.13 -19.34
N SER A 227 -0.04 -19.82 -18.46
CA SER A 227 -1.34 -20.41 -18.79
C SER A 227 -2.51 -19.43 -18.64
N GLY A 228 -2.39 -18.42 -17.76
CA GLY A 228 -3.51 -17.57 -17.35
C GLY A 228 -4.48 -18.29 -16.41
N GLU A 229 -4.13 -19.46 -15.87
CA GLU A 229 -4.97 -20.21 -14.95
C GLU A 229 -4.65 -19.84 -13.50
N TRP A 230 -5.70 -19.72 -12.67
CA TRP A 230 -5.53 -19.53 -11.23
C TRP A 230 -4.85 -20.75 -10.62
N THR A 231 -3.90 -20.51 -9.73
CA THR A 231 -3.18 -21.54 -8.96
C THR A 231 -3.55 -21.51 -7.48
N ASN A 232 -4.06 -20.37 -7.00
CA ASN A 232 -4.66 -20.22 -5.69
C ASN A 232 -6.07 -19.64 -5.85
N PHE A 233 -7.07 -20.48 -5.58
CA PHE A 233 -8.49 -20.17 -5.77
C PHE A 233 -9.12 -19.39 -4.61
N MET A 234 -8.33 -18.98 -3.62
CA MET A 234 -8.84 -18.11 -2.56
C MET A 234 -9.26 -16.76 -3.14
N SER A 235 -10.43 -16.30 -2.72
CA SER A 235 -10.99 -14.99 -3.04
C SER A 235 -11.32 -14.25 -1.74
N GLY A 236 -10.80 -13.04 -1.59
CA GLY A 236 -10.89 -12.25 -0.38
C GLY A 236 -10.64 -10.76 -0.66
N VAL A 237 -10.57 -9.96 0.39
CA VAL A 237 -10.26 -8.51 0.33
C VAL A 237 -9.01 -8.13 1.13
N GLY A 238 -8.21 -9.13 1.50
CA GLY A 238 -6.91 -8.98 2.15
C GLY A 238 -5.74 -9.27 1.20
N ALA A 239 -4.64 -9.75 1.79
CA ALA A 239 -3.33 -9.85 1.16
C ALA A 239 -3.35 -10.51 -0.23
N GLY A 240 -2.71 -9.84 -1.20
CA GLY A 240 -2.55 -10.34 -2.57
C GLY A 240 -3.74 -10.05 -3.49
N GLN A 241 -4.78 -9.37 -3.01
CA GLN A 241 -6.01 -9.07 -3.76
C GLN A 241 -6.53 -7.65 -3.50
N ASP A 242 -6.50 -7.22 -2.25
CA ASP A 242 -6.77 -5.86 -1.74
C ASP A 242 -6.61 -4.73 -2.79
N SER A 243 -5.37 -4.41 -3.16
CA SER A 243 -5.04 -3.21 -3.95
C SER A 243 -5.51 -3.30 -5.40
N PHE A 244 -5.87 -4.49 -5.92
CA PHE A 244 -6.51 -4.60 -7.22
C PHE A 244 -7.85 -3.85 -7.22
N TYR A 245 -8.69 -4.09 -6.21
CA TYR A 245 -9.99 -3.44 -6.10
C TYR A 245 -9.85 -1.95 -5.82
N GLU A 246 -8.88 -1.57 -4.99
CA GLU A 246 -8.52 -0.19 -4.74
C GLU A 246 -8.15 0.55 -6.04
N TYR A 247 -7.30 -0.06 -6.88
CA TYR A 247 -6.85 0.54 -8.13
C TYR A 247 -7.97 0.68 -9.16
N LEU A 248 -8.94 -0.25 -9.20
CA LEU A 248 -10.13 -0.08 -10.04
C LEU A 248 -10.90 1.19 -9.65
N LEU A 249 -11.14 1.39 -8.35
CA LEU A 249 -11.85 2.56 -7.84
C LEU A 249 -11.04 3.85 -8.07
N LYS A 250 -9.80 3.88 -7.57
CA LYS A 250 -8.94 5.08 -7.63
C LYS A 250 -8.61 5.47 -9.06
N SER A 251 -8.36 4.52 -9.97
CA SER A 251 -8.11 4.83 -11.39
C SER A 251 -9.39 5.32 -12.08
N GLY A 252 -10.54 4.73 -11.76
CA GLY A 252 -11.83 5.20 -12.25
C GLY A 252 -12.13 6.64 -11.85
N ILE A 253 -11.77 7.04 -10.62
CA ILE A 253 -11.90 8.42 -10.14
C ILE A 253 -10.85 9.33 -10.79
N LEU A 254 -9.57 8.99 -10.67
CA LEU A 254 -8.44 9.86 -11.03
C LEU A 254 -8.41 10.16 -12.53
N PHE A 255 -8.66 9.15 -13.37
CA PHE A 255 -8.60 9.27 -14.82
C PHE A 255 -9.98 9.40 -15.47
N ASN A 256 -11.06 9.48 -14.67
CA ASN A 256 -12.43 9.43 -15.16
C ASN A 256 -12.68 8.20 -16.07
N ASP A 257 -12.08 7.05 -15.73
CA ASP A 257 -12.18 5.81 -16.51
C ASP A 257 -13.44 5.02 -16.11
N SER A 258 -14.49 5.18 -16.93
CA SER A 258 -15.77 4.48 -16.74
C SER A 258 -15.66 2.95 -16.77
N GLU A 259 -14.65 2.38 -17.45
CA GLU A 259 -14.47 0.93 -17.50
C GLU A 259 -13.94 0.43 -16.16
N MET A 260 -12.92 1.09 -15.59
CA MET A 260 -12.37 0.73 -14.28
C MET A 260 -13.44 0.89 -13.18
N MET A 261 -14.22 1.97 -13.23
CA MET A 261 -15.33 2.19 -12.30
C MET A 261 -16.42 1.11 -12.43
N ARG A 262 -16.76 0.70 -13.65
CA ARG A 262 -17.69 -0.42 -13.89
C ARG A 262 -17.15 -1.72 -13.29
N MET A 263 -15.87 -2.04 -13.52
CA MET A 263 -15.24 -3.24 -12.95
C MET A 263 -15.26 -3.24 -11.41
N PHE A 264 -14.98 -2.08 -10.79
CA PHE A 264 -15.07 -1.93 -9.33
C PHE A 264 -16.50 -2.22 -8.84
N ASN A 265 -17.51 -1.59 -9.44
CA ASN A 265 -18.90 -1.76 -9.03
C ASN A 265 -19.38 -3.22 -9.19
N GLU A 266 -19.03 -3.88 -10.29
CA GLU A 266 -19.34 -5.30 -10.50
C GLU A 266 -18.62 -6.21 -9.49
N SER A 267 -17.37 -5.88 -9.14
CA SER A 267 -16.61 -6.59 -8.10
C SER A 267 -17.28 -6.43 -6.74
N LEU A 268 -17.63 -5.20 -6.35
CA LEU A 268 -18.25 -4.90 -5.07
C LEU A 268 -19.57 -5.66 -4.87
N VAL A 269 -20.39 -5.77 -5.92
CA VAL A 269 -21.62 -6.59 -5.90
C VAL A 269 -21.28 -8.06 -5.63
N SER A 270 -20.30 -8.61 -6.37
CA SER A 270 -19.90 -10.02 -6.24
C SER A 270 -19.29 -10.30 -4.85
N ILE A 271 -18.42 -9.42 -4.36
CA ILE A 271 -17.78 -9.51 -3.05
C ILE A 271 -18.86 -9.47 -1.95
N ARG A 272 -19.79 -8.52 -1.99
CA ARG A 272 -20.88 -8.46 -1.01
C ARG A 272 -21.73 -9.73 -1.00
N GLN A 273 -22.10 -10.23 -2.16
CA GLN A 273 -22.95 -11.42 -2.27
C GLN A 273 -22.26 -12.71 -1.82
N ARG A 274 -20.92 -12.79 -1.96
CA ARG A 274 -20.18 -14.06 -1.81
C ARG A 274 -19.27 -14.12 -0.60
N LEU A 275 -18.68 -13.00 -0.19
CA LEU A 275 -17.69 -12.93 0.89
C LEU A 275 -18.33 -12.39 2.19
N CYS A 276 -19.23 -11.41 2.10
CA CYS A 276 -19.96 -10.87 3.25
C CYS A 276 -21.10 -11.83 3.61
N LYS A 277 -20.87 -12.70 4.58
CA LYS A 277 -21.87 -13.62 5.11
C LYS A 277 -21.98 -13.45 6.62
N ASP A 278 -23.21 -13.35 7.13
CA ASP A 278 -23.48 -13.72 8.51
C ASP A 278 -23.43 -15.25 8.63
N PHE A 279 -23.25 -15.79 9.83
CA PHE A 279 -23.33 -17.24 10.03
C PHE A 279 -24.70 -17.82 9.62
N ASP A 280 -25.76 -16.99 9.48
CA ASP A 280 -27.13 -17.42 9.18
C ASP A 280 -27.91 -16.68 8.06
N GLU A 281 -27.50 -15.50 7.53
CA GLU A 281 -28.34 -14.79 6.52
C GLU A 281 -27.55 -14.04 5.41
N MET A 282 -28.16 -13.97 4.21
CA MET A 282 -27.63 -13.39 2.95
C MET A 282 -27.81 -11.85 2.82
N ASN A 283 -28.18 -11.13 3.88
CA ASN A 283 -28.42 -9.68 3.82
C ASN A 283 -27.27 -8.87 4.45
N CYS A 284 -26.44 -8.24 3.63
CA CYS A 284 -25.41 -7.28 4.07
C CYS A 284 -26.01 -5.88 4.40
N SER A 285 -26.83 -5.75 5.45
CA SER A 285 -27.34 -4.46 5.96
C SER A 285 -27.03 -4.19 7.46
N CYS A 286 -26.09 -3.29 7.75
CA CYS A 286 -25.50 -3.13 9.09
C CYS A 286 -26.48 -2.44 10.06
N TYR A 287 -27.33 -3.19 10.78
CA TYR A 287 -28.34 -2.62 11.68
C TYR A 287 -28.07 -2.84 13.18
N ASP A 288 -27.33 -3.88 13.58
CA ASP A 288 -27.07 -4.18 14.99
C ASP A 288 -25.57 -4.21 15.34
N ALA A 289 -25.24 -3.76 16.55
CA ALA A 289 -23.89 -3.67 17.10
C ALA A 289 -23.36 -5.01 17.64
N SER A 290 -24.19 -6.06 17.69
CA SER A 290 -23.87 -7.36 18.30
C SER A 290 -23.29 -8.40 17.31
N GLN A 291 -23.44 -8.19 15.99
CA GLN A 291 -22.93 -9.09 14.96
C GLN A 291 -21.91 -8.35 14.08
N HIS A 292 -20.65 -8.80 14.12
CA HIS A 292 -19.61 -8.30 13.23
C HIS A 292 -19.69 -9.06 11.91
N ARG A 293 -20.07 -8.37 10.83
CA ARG A 293 -19.98 -8.97 9.50
C ARG A 293 -18.54 -9.08 9.06
N ILE A 294 -18.21 -10.19 8.42
CA ILE A 294 -16.84 -10.51 8.03
C ILE A 294 -16.85 -10.77 6.53
N TYR A 295 -15.92 -10.14 5.82
CA TYR A 295 -15.57 -10.57 4.46
C TYR A 295 -14.65 -11.77 4.58
N TRP A 296 -15.25 -12.96 4.44
CA TRP A 296 -14.53 -14.22 4.55
C TRP A 296 -13.72 -14.52 3.29
N ASN A 297 -12.65 -15.29 3.46
CA ASN A 297 -11.93 -15.89 2.34
C ASN A 297 -12.69 -17.11 1.84
N VAL A 298 -13.11 -17.06 0.57
CA VAL A 298 -13.93 -18.11 -0.05
C VAL A 298 -13.25 -18.68 -1.28
N ASN A 299 -13.74 -19.83 -1.75
CA ASN A 299 -13.33 -20.38 -3.03
C ASN A 299 -13.93 -19.54 -4.17
N MET A 300 -13.11 -19.08 -5.10
CA MET A 300 -13.55 -18.21 -6.18
C MET A 300 -14.63 -18.85 -7.08
N PHE A 301 -14.67 -20.17 -7.24
CA PHE A 301 -15.63 -20.82 -8.14
C PHE A 301 -16.95 -21.18 -7.46
N THR A 302 -16.92 -21.56 -6.19
CA THR A 302 -18.11 -22.05 -5.45
C THR A 302 -18.66 -21.03 -4.47
N GLY A 303 -17.82 -20.12 -3.94
CA GLY A 303 -18.17 -19.22 -2.85
C GLY A 303 -18.20 -19.89 -1.49
N ASP A 304 -17.66 -21.11 -1.37
CA ASP A 304 -17.55 -21.83 -0.09
C ASP A 304 -16.42 -21.26 0.76
N LEU A 305 -16.61 -21.22 2.08
CA LEU A 305 -15.60 -20.77 3.03
C LEU A 305 -14.33 -21.63 2.90
N LEU A 306 -13.17 -20.99 2.70
CA LEU A 306 -11.88 -21.70 2.66
C LEU A 306 -11.12 -21.63 3.97
N ASN A 307 -11.19 -20.48 4.66
CA ASN A 307 -10.59 -20.29 5.96
C ASN A 307 -11.37 -19.25 6.75
N ALA A 308 -11.09 -19.19 8.05
CA ALA A 308 -11.73 -18.27 8.98
C ALA A 308 -10.75 -17.24 9.56
N TRP A 309 -9.63 -17.00 8.89
CA TRP A 309 -8.72 -15.94 9.27
C TRP A 309 -9.01 -14.64 8.52
N VAL A 310 -8.72 -13.53 9.18
CA VAL A 310 -8.61 -12.20 8.58
C VAL A 310 -7.17 -11.74 8.76
N ASP A 311 -6.58 -11.21 7.70
CA ASP A 311 -5.25 -10.62 7.77
C ASP A 311 -5.30 -9.13 8.12
N SER A 312 -4.18 -8.57 8.55
CA SER A 312 -4.09 -7.14 8.90
C SER A 312 -4.25 -6.24 7.67
N LEU A 313 -3.89 -6.69 6.47
CA LEU A 313 -3.99 -5.92 5.22
C LEU A 313 -5.45 -5.70 4.82
N GLN A 314 -6.32 -6.66 5.14
CA GLN A 314 -7.78 -6.55 4.99
C GLN A 314 -8.37 -5.31 5.70
N SER A 315 -7.65 -4.74 6.67
CA SER A 315 -8.05 -3.49 7.32
C SER A 315 -7.97 -2.24 6.41
N ALA A 316 -7.53 -2.37 5.15
CA ALA A 316 -7.62 -1.33 4.12
C ALA A 316 -9.03 -1.25 3.49
N TRP A 317 -9.76 -2.37 3.51
CA TRP A 317 -11.09 -2.48 2.90
C TRP A 317 -12.11 -1.44 3.40
N PRO A 318 -12.20 -1.11 4.70
CA PRO A 318 -13.04 -0.01 5.16
C PRO A 318 -12.72 1.35 4.53
N GLY A 319 -11.44 1.64 4.24
CA GLY A 319 -11.00 2.84 3.54
C GLY A 319 -11.49 2.88 2.10
N ILE A 320 -11.36 1.75 1.39
CA ILE A 320 -11.88 1.57 0.02
C ILE A 320 -13.40 1.75 -0.01
N LEU A 321 -14.13 1.12 0.91
CA LEU A 321 -15.58 1.29 1.04
C LEU A 321 -15.96 2.74 1.34
N THR A 322 -15.20 3.43 2.20
CA THR A 322 -15.44 4.84 2.50
C THR A 322 -15.27 5.71 1.26
N LEU A 323 -14.22 5.47 0.47
CA LEU A 323 -13.97 6.19 -0.78
C LEU A 323 -15.06 5.93 -1.83
N ALA A 324 -15.63 4.72 -1.84
CA ALA A 324 -16.76 4.34 -2.69
C ALA A 324 -18.11 4.93 -2.22
N GLY A 325 -18.16 5.62 -1.07
CA GLY A 325 -19.39 6.16 -0.48
C GLY A 325 -20.19 5.14 0.36
N GLU A 326 -19.65 3.95 0.58
CA GLU A 326 -20.30 2.83 1.27
C GLU A 326 -20.08 2.91 2.80
N LEU A 327 -20.47 4.05 3.38
CA LEU A 327 -20.14 4.40 4.76
C LEU A 327 -20.67 3.42 5.81
N SER A 328 -21.85 2.82 5.59
CA SER A 328 -22.41 1.86 6.56
C SER A 328 -21.54 0.61 6.68
N ASP A 329 -21.15 0.04 5.54
CA ASP A 329 -20.30 -1.15 5.49
C ASP A 329 -18.89 -0.85 5.97
N ALA A 330 -18.34 0.31 5.58
CA ALA A 330 -17.04 0.76 6.06
C ALA A 330 -16.97 0.85 7.59
N LYS A 331 -17.99 1.46 8.22
CA LYS A 331 -18.07 1.55 9.69
C LYS A 331 -18.14 0.17 10.35
N CYS A 332 -18.87 -0.77 9.75
CA CYS A 332 -19.03 -2.12 10.28
C CYS A 332 -17.71 -2.90 10.22
N GLN A 333 -17.04 -2.91 9.06
CA GLN A 333 -15.76 -3.58 8.90
C GLN A 333 -14.66 -2.95 9.76
N HIS A 334 -14.64 -1.63 9.87
CA HIS A 334 -13.68 -0.94 10.74
C HIS A 334 -13.80 -1.40 12.21
N LYS A 335 -15.02 -1.62 12.71
CA LYS A 335 -15.23 -2.14 14.09
C LYS A 335 -14.64 -3.53 14.30
N LEU A 336 -14.71 -4.42 13.30
CA LEU A 336 -14.09 -5.75 13.38
C LEU A 336 -12.57 -5.61 13.62
N HIS A 337 -11.89 -4.81 12.79
CA HIS A 337 -10.45 -4.59 12.93
C HIS A 337 -10.10 -3.83 14.22
N LEU A 338 -10.97 -2.91 14.67
CA LEU A 338 -10.82 -2.26 15.97
C LEU A 338 -10.88 -3.28 17.13
N ALA A 339 -11.79 -4.25 17.08
CA ALA A 339 -11.89 -5.27 18.12
C ALA A 339 -10.63 -6.15 18.18
N ILE A 340 -10.07 -6.52 17.04
CA ILE A 340 -8.80 -7.25 16.95
C ILE A 340 -7.67 -6.38 17.53
N TRP A 341 -7.58 -5.12 17.12
CA TRP A 341 -6.58 -4.18 17.64
C TRP A 341 -6.67 -4.03 19.16
N GLN A 342 -7.87 -3.83 19.71
CA GLN A 342 -8.07 -3.67 21.15
C GLN A 342 -7.75 -4.92 21.96
N LYS A 343 -7.91 -6.11 21.36
CA LYS A 343 -7.57 -7.38 22.02
C LYS A 343 -6.07 -7.52 22.28
N PHE A 344 -5.24 -7.11 21.32
CA PHE A 344 -3.80 -7.38 21.34
C PHE A 344 -2.94 -6.12 21.56
N GLY A 345 -3.48 -4.93 21.35
CA GLY A 345 -2.73 -3.68 21.29
C GLY A 345 -2.10 -3.41 19.91
N LEU A 346 -1.75 -4.45 19.17
CA LEU A 346 -1.37 -4.44 17.75
C LEU A 346 -1.94 -5.71 17.11
N PRO A 347 -2.53 -5.65 15.91
CA PRO A 347 -3.15 -6.83 15.30
C PRO A 347 -2.06 -7.83 14.84
N PRO A 348 -2.23 -9.15 15.06
CA PRO A 348 -1.41 -10.14 14.35
C PRO A 348 -1.62 -9.99 12.84
N GLU A 349 -0.62 -10.37 12.05
CA GLU A 349 -0.70 -10.39 10.59
C GLU A 349 -1.84 -11.28 10.09
N ARG A 350 -2.15 -12.40 10.79
CA ARG A 350 -3.35 -13.21 10.55
C ARG A 350 -3.99 -13.65 11.85
N PHE A 351 -5.28 -13.35 12.00
CA PHE A 351 -6.10 -13.76 13.13
C PHE A 351 -7.24 -14.67 12.71
N ASN A 352 -7.30 -15.88 13.27
CA ASN A 352 -8.42 -16.79 13.06
C ASN A 352 -9.56 -16.44 14.03
N LEU A 353 -10.68 -15.96 13.48
CA LEU A 353 -11.83 -15.50 14.25
C LEU A 353 -12.60 -16.63 14.93
N LEU A 354 -12.61 -17.83 14.34
CA LEU A 354 -13.31 -19.00 14.88
C LEU A 354 -12.51 -19.69 15.99
N LEU A 355 -11.21 -19.88 15.75
CA LEU A 355 -10.31 -20.52 16.71
C LEU A 355 -9.84 -19.55 17.79
N ASN A 356 -10.01 -18.24 17.57
CA ASN A 356 -9.57 -17.17 18.46
C ASN A 356 -8.04 -17.15 18.65
N THR A 357 -7.29 -17.58 17.63
CA THR A 357 -5.82 -17.75 17.64
C THR A 357 -5.14 -16.90 16.58
N SER A 358 -3.90 -16.47 16.87
CA SER A 358 -3.04 -15.79 15.90
C SER A 358 -2.31 -16.83 15.04
N GLU A 359 -2.68 -16.96 13.77
CA GLU A 359 -2.04 -17.91 12.84
C GLU A 359 -0.70 -17.39 12.31
N LEU A 360 -0.58 -16.06 12.16
CA LEU A 360 0.68 -15.36 11.92
C LEU A 360 0.75 -14.20 12.91
N ALA A 361 1.62 -14.33 13.92
CA ALA A 361 1.61 -13.46 15.09
C ALA A 361 2.45 -12.18 14.94
N PHE A 362 3.19 -12.00 13.85
CA PHE A 362 4.02 -10.80 13.66
C PHE A 362 3.18 -9.58 13.26
N TYR A 363 3.71 -8.37 13.43
CA TYR A 363 3.11 -7.11 13.00
C TYR A 363 4.19 -6.17 12.44
N PRO A 364 4.29 -6.00 11.12
CA PRO A 364 5.38 -5.26 10.47
C PRO A 364 5.04 -3.79 10.27
N LEU A 365 4.43 -3.13 11.26
CA LEU A 365 4.15 -1.67 11.23
C LEU A 365 3.08 -1.22 10.22
N ARG A 366 2.21 -2.15 9.82
CA ARG A 366 1.12 -2.06 8.83
C ARG A 366 0.27 -0.78 8.89
N PRO A 367 0.06 -0.07 7.76
CA PRO A 367 -0.66 1.22 7.71
C PRO A 367 -2.18 1.12 7.60
N GLU A 368 -2.73 -0.03 7.20
CA GLU A 368 -4.06 -0.15 6.61
C GLU A 368 -5.19 0.27 7.58
N PHE A 369 -5.03 -0.04 8.87
CA PHE A 369 -6.01 0.39 9.87
C PHE A 369 -5.96 1.89 10.15
N ALA A 370 -4.77 2.51 10.07
CA ALA A 370 -4.62 3.95 10.16
C ALA A 370 -5.20 4.66 8.93
N GLU A 371 -5.01 4.10 7.73
CA GLU A 371 -5.64 4.57 6.49
C GLU A 371 -7.16 4.57 6.60
N SER A 372 -7.76 3.42 6.92
CA SER A 372 -9.21 3.30 7.07
C SER A 372 -9.78 4.25 8.11
N THR A 373 -9.06 4.44 9.23
CA THR A 373 -9.41 5.43 10.26
C THR A 373 -9.36 6.86 9.71
N TYR A 374 -8.36 7.18 8.88
CA TYR A 374 -8.27 8.46 8.19
C TYR A 374 -9.46 8.71 7.27
N TYR A 375 -9.77 7.78 6.35
CA TYR A 375 -10.89 7.96 5.42
C TYR A 375 -12.22 8.14 6.15
N LEU A 376 -12.51 7.30 7.15
CA LEU A 376 -13.73 7.40 7.95
C LEU A 376 -13.80 8.72 8.74
N TYR A 377 -12.69 9.16 9.33
CA TYR A 377 -12.63 10.47 9.98
C TYR A 377 -12.88 11.60 8.97
N ARG A 378 -12.29 11.54 7.77
CA ARG A 378 -12.48 12.57 6.75
C ARG A 378 -13.92 12.67 6.29
N ALA A 379 -14.58 11.53 6.06
CA ALA A 379 -15.95 11.45 5.58
C ALA A 379 -16.99 11.84 6.63
N THR A 380 -16.76 11.48 7.90
CA THR A 380 -17.77 11.62 8.96
C THR A 380 -17.53 12.77 9.92
N LYS A 381 -16.27 13.21 10.06
CA LYS A 381 -15.79 14.11 11.13
C LYS A 381 -16.09 13.61 12.54
N ASP A 382 -16.41 12.33 12.71
CA ASP A 382 -16.74 11.75 14.01
C ASP A 382 -15.47 11.69 14.90
N PRO A 383 -15.47 12.33 16.08
CA PRO A 383 -14.32 12.30 17.00
C PRO A 383 -13.98 10.90 17.50
N PHE A 384 -14.85 9.90 17.30
CA PHE A 384 -14.53 8.49 17.52
C PHE A 384 -13.28 8.04 16.77
N TYR A 385 -13.18 8.34 15.47
CA TYR A 385 -12.01 7.95 14.66
C TYR A 385 -10.74 8.70 15.06
N HIS A 386 -10.87 9.96 15.51
CA HIS A 386 -9.74 10.69 16.08
C HIS A 386 -9.24 10.03 17.39
N ARG A 387 -10.12 9.53 18.26
CA ARG A 387 -9.73 8.77 19.46
C ARG A 387 -9.06 7.44 19.11
N ILE A 388 -9.53 6.75 18.09
CA ILE A 388 -8.89 5.53 17.56
C ILE A 388 -7.49 5.86 17.04
N GLY A 389 -7.32 6.95 16.28
CA GLY A 389 -6.00 7.42 15.85
C GLY A 389 -5.05 7.64 17.04
N ALA A 390 -5.54 8.19 18.15
CA ALA A 390 -4.74 8.37 19.37
C ALA A 390 -4.32 7.05 20.00
N MET A 391 -5.21 6.06 20.03
CA MET A 391 -4.92 4.70 20.51
C MET A 391 -3.84 4.03 19.64
N ILE A 392 -3.96 4.11 18.31
CA ILE A 392 -2.98 3.55 17.38
C ILE A 392 -1.59 4.15 17.64
N VAL A 393 -1.50 5.49 17.75
CA VAL A 393 -0.25 6.20 18.05
C VAL A 393 0.37 5.74 19.37
N ASP A 394 -0.44 5.62 20.42
CA ASP A 394 0.04 5.18 21.73
C ASP A 394 0.58 3.75 21.69
N ASN A 395 -0.15 2.83 21.07
CA ASN A 395 0.28 1.43 20.95
C ASN A 395 1.56 1.29 20.12
N LEU A 396 1.64 1.95 18.95
CA LEU A 396 2.85 1.94 18.14
C LEU A 396 4.03 2.51 18.92
N ASN A 397 3.90 3.70 19.50
CA ASN A 397 5.01 4.32 20.21
C ASN A 397 5.46 3.53 21.45
N ARG A 398 4.55 2.79 22.08
CA ARG A 398 4.84 1.94 23.24
C ARG A 398 5.53 0.64 22.86
N TYR A 399 5.03 -0.08 21.85
CA TYR A 399 5.46 -1.46 21.57
C TYR A 399 6.54 -1.53 20.50
N THR A 400 6.49 -0.66 19.49
CA THR A 400 7.37 -0.78 18.32
C THR A 400 8.60 0.11 18.41
N ARG A 401 8.65 1.11 19.30
CA ARG A 401 9.84 1.95 19.44
C ARG A 401 11.05 1.13 19.86
N ALA A 402 12.13 1.28 19.10
CA ALA A 402 13.44 0.68 19.32
C ALA A 402 14.51 1.77 19.50
N ARG A 403 15.79 1.37 19.48
CA ARG A 403 16.92 2.27 19.77
C ARG A 403 17.04 3.44 18.79
N CYS A 404 16.86 3.18 17.50
CA CYS A 404 17.03 4.15 16.42
C CYS A 404 15.81 4.26 15.50
N GLY A 405 14.67 3.66 15.83
CA GLY A 405 13.50 3.74 14.96
C GLY A 405 12.34 2.94 15.53
N PHE A 406 11.52 2.38 14.66
CA PHE A 406 10.40 1.53 15.05
C PHE A 406 10.57 0.16 14.42
N ALA A 407 10.56 -0.87 15.25
CA ALA A 407 10.79 -2.25 14.88
C ALA A 407 9.47 -2.98 14.62
N THR A 408 9.46 -3.81 13.59
CA THR A 408 8.49 -4.90 13.44
C THR A 408 8.34 -5.67 14.76
N ILE A 409 7.12 -6.05 15.10
CA ILE A 409 6.87 -6.98 16.20
C ILE A 409 6.93 -8.40 15.63
N HIS A 410 7.85 -9.21 16.11
CA HIS A 410 7.99 -10.61 15.71
C HIS A 410 6.81 -11.45 16.20
N ASN A 411 6.36 -11.21 17.43
CA ASN A 411 5.20 -11.90 18.00
C ASN A 411 4.40 -10.96 18.91
N ILE A 412 3.13 -10.73 18.57
CA ILE A 412 2.20 -9.88 19.34
C ILE A 412 1.81 -10.46 20.71
N GLU A 413 2.05 -11.74 20.97
CA GLU A 413 1.74 -12.35 22.27
C GLU A 413 2.74 -11.91 23.36
N ASP A 414 4.02 -11.78 23.00
CA ASP A 414 5.09 -11.37 23.92
C ASP A 414 5.68 -9.99 23.60
N MET A 415 5.26 -9.37 22.49
CA MET A 415 5.74 -8.10 21.96
C MET A 415 7.26 -8.09 21.67
N SER A 416 7.84 -9.25 21.35
CA SER A 416 9.22 -9.36 20.89
C SER A 416 9.40 -8.60 19.58
N GLN A 417 10.53 -7.91 19.45
CA GLN A 417 10.83 -7.07 18.28
C GLN A 417 11.73 -7.81 17.29
N GLU A 418 11.48 -7.61 16.00
CA GLU A 418 12.33 -7.98 14.88
C GLU A 418 13.01 -6.72 14.34
N ASP A 419 14.31 -6.82 14.03
CA ASP A 419 15.15 -5.67 13.69
C ASP A 419 14.91 -5.17 12.25
N ARG A 420 13.73 -4.64 11.96
CA ARG A 420 13.39 -4.05 10.66
C ARG A 420 12.39 -2.91 10.84
N MET A 421 12.64 -1.78 10.18
CA MET A 421 11.66 -0.71 10.00
C MET A 421 11.29 -0.63 8.53
N GLU A 422 10.11 -1.13 8.20
CA GLU A 422 9.58 -1.07 6.83
C GLU A 422 9.41 0.39 6.37
N SER A 423 9.73 0.68 5.10
CA SER A 423 9.67 2.04 4.54
C SER A 423 8.29 2.70 4.72
N PHE A 424 7.21 1.91 4.56
CA PHE A 424 5.83 2.35 4.66
C PHE A 424 5.42 2.82 6.06
N PHE A 425 6.20 2.51 7.11
CA PHE A 425 5.90 3.07 8.41
C PHE A 425 6.00 4.61 8.40
N LEU A 426 7.03 5.14 7.73
CA LEU A 426 7.20 6.58 7.57
C LEU A 426 6.30 7.14 6.48
N SER A 427 6.18 6.44 5.34
CA SER A 427 5.44 6.95 4.18
C SER A 427 3.92 6.79 4.28
N GLU A 428 3.42 5.85 5.07
CA GLU A 428 1.98 5.56 5.16
C GLU A 428 1.46 5.68 6.58
N THR A 429 1.92 4.82 7.50
CA THR A 429 1.36 4.70 8.86
C THR A 429 1.36 6.05 9.58
N LEU A 430 2.52 6.71 9.65
CA LEU A 430 2.63 8.02 10.29
C LEU A 430 1.95 9.13 9.49
N LYS A 431 1.92 9.06 8.15
CA LYS A 431 1.23 10.02 7.29
C LYS A 431 -0.28 10.02 7.56
N TYR A 432 -0.92 8.86 7.56
CA TYR A 432 -2.36 8.76 7.85
C TYR A 432 -2.70 9.22 9.27
N LEU A 433 -1.90 8.83 10.27
CA LEU A 433 -2.10 9.27 11.65
C LEU A 433 -1.91 10.77 11.81
N TYR A 434 -0.96 11.36 11.09
CA TYR A 434 -0.80 12.81 11.02
C TYR A 434 -2.05 13.47 10.43
N LEU A 435 -2.54 12.97 9.30
CA LEU A 435 -3.72 13.50 8.61
C LEU A 435 -5.02 13.36 9.41
N VAL A 436 -5.16 12.34 10.26
CA VAL A 436 -6.24 12.25 11.26
C VAL A 436 -6.12 13.36 12.31
N SER A 437 -4.89 13.68 12.70
CA SER A 437 -4.59 14.62 13.79
C SER A 437 -4.70 16.08 13.39
N VAL A 438 -4.52 16.40 12.10
CA VAL A 438 -4.63 17.76 11.60
C VAL A 438 -6.07 18.04 11.16
N PHE A 439 -6.69 19.05 11.76
CA PHE A 439 -7.86 19.70 11.17
C PHE A 439 -7.38 20.47 9.94
N LEU A 440 -7.22 19.78 8.81
CA LEU A 440 -7.03 20.43 7.53
C LEU A 440 -8.33 21.15 7.17
N PHE A 441 -8.40 22.44 7.51
CA PHE A 441 -9.24 23.44 6.83
C PHE A 441 -8.73 23.58 5.40
N ILE A 442 -8.96 22.57 4.57
CA ILE A 442 -8.91 22.72 3.12
C ILE A 442 -10.36 22.98 2.73
N TYR A 443 -10.68 24.25 2.44
CA TYR A 443 -11.89 24.87 1.88
C TYR A 443 -12.49 26.02 2.72
N HIS A 444 -11.90 27.22 2.60
CA HIS A 444 -12.52 28.40 1.96
C HIS A 444 -11.54 29.60 2.02
N PRO A 445 -11.23 30.28 0.91
CA PRO A 445 -10.88 31.69 1.00
C PRO A 445 -12.20 32.39 1.35
N LEU A 446 -12.37 32.76 2.62
CA LEU A 446 -13.34 33.78 2.98
C LEU A 446 -12.79 35.08 2.41
N THR A 447 -13.38 35.50 1.30
CA THR A 447 -13.35 36.88 0.82
C THR A 447 -13.73 37.79 1.98
N LEU A 448 -12.73 38.45 2.56
CA LEU A 448 -12.95 39.66 3.34
C LEU A 448 -13.15 40.79 2.32
N SER A 449 -14.41 41.10 2.04
CA SER A 449 -14.85 42.40 1.56
C SER A 449 -15.67 43.05 2.65
#